data_AF-A0A9P9Q2V8-F1
#
_entry.id   AF-A0A9P9Q2V8-F1
#
_cell.length_a   1.000
_cell.length_b   1.000
_cell.length_c   1.000
_cell.angle_alpha   90.00
_cell.angle_beta   90.00
_cell.angle_gamma   90.00
#
_symmetry.space_group_name_H-M   'P 1'
#
loop_
_entity.id
_entity.type
_entity.pdbx_description
1 polymer ?
#
loop_
_entity_poly.entity_id
_entity_poly.type
_entity_poly.pdbx_seq_one_letter_code
_entity_poly.pdbx_strand_id
1 'polypeptide(L)'
;MSEPIPESIPTSADPRSKRPVKKRALSPRSQTASAITTLFSKPDQEIRIPGPTSLTPHSNPNGGPPEIVQNVQGSSAGAGSGEFHVYKASRRREYERLRSMDEEVRKEEEGAAWEREKREREERDREKTRKNREKRERLKRKRGGNKGSEVKEEGAVKGGKVKAKVLVREGGEGLGGEGNGGDEEMGTVVEEEKGVIIHDD
;
A
#
# COMPACT_ATOMS: atom_id res chain seq x y z
N MET A 1 40.28 35.35 17.18
CA MET A 1 38.92 34.82 16.99
C MET A 1 38.09 35.97 16.44
N SER A 2 37.82 36.02 15.13
CA SER A 2 37.05 37.10 14.52
C SER A 2 35.59 37.02 14.91
N GLU A 3 35.01 38.14 15.31
CA GLU A 3 33.60 38.27 15.68
C GLU A 3 32.68 37.91 14.50
N PRO A 4 31.50 37.31 14.73
CA PRO A 4 30.54 37.04 13.67
C PRO A 4 29.86 38.34 13.23
N ILE A 5 30.48 39.00 12.25
CA ILE A 5 29.91 40.17 11.56
C ILE A 5 28.77 39.66 10.66
N PRO A 6 27.63 40.37 10.54
CA PRO A 6 26.47 39.92 9.74
C PRO A 6 26.81 39.63 8.25
N GLU A 7 27.92 40.16 7.74
CA GLU A 7 28.41 39.90 6.39
C GLU A 7 29.15 38.56 6.23
N SER A 8 29.51 37.89 7.33
CA SER A 8 30.21 36.60 7.32
C SER A 8 29.26 35.39 7.38
N ILE A 9 27.95 35.61 7.39
CA ILE A 9 26.97 34.52 7.30
C ILE A 9 26.98 34.05 5.84
N PRO A 10 27.28 32.77 5.56
CA PRO A 10 27.21 32.27 4.19
C PRO A 10 25.81 32.52 3.65
N THR A 11 25.70 33.04 2.43
CA THR A 11 24.41 33.39 1.79
C THR A 11 23.41 32.24 1.71
N SER A 12 23.85 30.99 1.94
CA SER A 12 23.00 29.81 2.10
C SER A 12 22.24 29.73 3.42
N ALA A 13 22.68 30.45 4.46
CA ALA A 13 22.12 30.49 5.80
C ALA A 13 21.39 31.81 6.13
N ASP A 14 21.37 32.77 5.19
CA ASP A 14 20.66 34.04 5.35
C ASP A 14 19.15 33.86 5.08
N PRO A 15 18.27 34.07 6.08
CA PRO A 15 16.81 33.96 5.94
C PRO A 15 16.20 35.02 5.00
N ARG A 16 16.94 36.08 4.66
CA ARG A 16 16.51 37.10 3.68
C ARG A 16 16.81 36.70 2.24
N SER A 17 17.67 35.69 2.03
CA SER A 17 18.00 35.22 0.70
C SER A 17 16.83 34.41 0.11
N LYS A 18 16.29 34.87 -1.03
CA LYS A 18 15.24 34.15 -1.77
C LYS A 18 15.81 33.07 -2.70
N ARG A 19 17.00 32.55 -2.40
CA ARG A 19 17.59 31.49 -3.22
C ARG A 19 16.76 30.22 -3.05
N PRO A 20 16.44 29.50 -4.14
CA PRO A 20 15.77 28.22 -4.03
C PRO A 20 16.69 27.25 -3.28
N VAL A 21 16.36 26.96 -2.02
CA VAL A 21 17.01 25.89 -1.26
C VAL A 21 16.68 24.56 -1.94
N LYS A 22 17.70 23.72 -2.14
CA LYS A 22 17.49 22.35 -2.63
C LYS A 22 16.53 21.67 -1.66
N LYS A 23 15.31 21.37 -2.13
CA LYS A 23 14.32 20.61 -1.35
C LYS A 23 14.96 19.27 -1.03
N ARG A 24 15.30 19.03 0.24
CA ARG A 24 15.76 17.72 0.69
C ARG A 24 14.65 16.72 0.39
N ALA A 25 14.99 15.54 -0.12
CA ALA A 25 14.02 14.46 -0.21
C ALA A 25 13.58 14.11 1.23
N LEU A 26 12.36 14.50 1.61
CA LEU A 26 11.84 14.21 2.94
C LEU A 26 11.63 12.70 3.03
N SER A 27 12.21 12.07 4.07
CA SER A 27 11.91 10.68 4.40
C SER A 27 10.39 10.50 4.63
N PRO A 28 9.83 9.30 4.45
CA PRO A 28 8.39 9.07 4.66
C PRO A 28 7.93 9.55 6.05
N ARG A 29 8.75 9.34 7.08
CA ARG A 29 8.51 9.83 8.45
C ARG A 29 8.53 11.36 8.55
N SER A 30 9.40 12.03 7.79
CA SER A 30 9.44 13.49 7.76
C SER A 30 8.22 14.09 7.06
N GLN A 31 7.68 13.43 6.03
CA GLN A 31 6.47 13.87 5.34
C GLN A 31 5.24 13.74 6.24
N THR A 32 5.08 12.60 6.93
CA THR A 32 3.99 12.42 7.89
C THR A 32 4.10 13.38 9.07
N ALA A 33 5.30 13.61 9.60
CA ALA A 33 5.53 14.61 10.64
C ALA A 33 5.12 16.01 10.18
N SER A 34 5.51 16.42 8.97
CA SER A 34 5.09 17.70 8.39
C SER A 34 3.56 17.79 8.27
N ALA A 35 2.90 16.76 7.73
CA ALA A 35 1.43 16.75 7.62
C ALA A 35 0.76 16.86 8.99
N ILE A 36 1.26 16.13 9.99
CA ILE A 36 0.77 16.18 11.37
C ILE A 36 0.94 17.59 11.96
N THR A 37 2.11 18.23 11.77
CA THR A 37 2.32 19.61 12.25
C THR A 37 1.36 20.60 11.61
N THR A 38 1.02 20.43 10.32
CA THR A 38 0.05 21.29 9.65
C THR A 38 -1.37 21.10 10.19
N LEU A 39 -1.78 19.86 10.49
CA LEU A 39 -3.08 19.56 11.08
C LEU A 39 -3.19 20.13 12.51
N PHE A 40 -2.13 20.04 13.31
CA PHE A 40 -2.11 20.60 14.66
C PHE A 40 -2.05 22.13 14.72
N SER A 41 -1.74 22.82 13.61
CA SER A 41 -1.76 24.28 13.59
C SER A 41 -3.17 24.87 13.81
N LYS A 42 -4.22 24.09 13.47
CA LYS A 42 -5.63 24.47 13.60
C LYS A 42 -6.47 23.26 14.02
N PRO A 43 -6.43 22.87 15.32
CA PRO A 43 -7.11 21.68 15.80
C PRO A 43 -8.64 21.78 15.71
N ASP A 44 -9.21 22.99 15.74
CA ASP A 44 -10.66 23.20 15.68
C ASP A 44 -11.23 23.16 14.25
N GLN A 45 -10.37 23.03 13.23
CA GLN A 45 -10.81 23.00 11.83
C GLN A 45 -11.44 21.63 11.50
N GLU A 46 -12.69 21.63 11.04
CA GLU A 46 -13.36 20.42 10.57
C GLU A 46 -12.65 19.83 9.35
N ILE A 47 -12.18 18.59 9.47
CA ILE A 47 -11.54 17.84 8.38
C ILE A 47 -12.62 17.04 7.65
N ARG A 48 -12.94 17.44 6.41
CA ARG A 48 -13.83 16.65 5.53
C ARG A 48 -13.09 15.43 5.02
N ILE A 49 -13.37 14.28 5.63
CA ILE A 49 -12.93 12.99 5.09
C ILE A 49 -13.83 12.68 3.89
N PRO A 50 -13.27 12.49 2.68
CA PRO A 50 -14.07 12.13 1.52
C PRO A 50 -14.81 10.82 1.80
N GLY A 51 -16.14 10.84 1.67
CA GLY A 51 -16.95 9.64 1.79
C GLY A 51 -16.63 8.63 0.67
N PRO A 52 -17.13 7.38 0.76
CA PRO A 52 -16.88 6.34 -0.25
C PRO A 52 -17.33 6.77 -1.65
N THR A 53 -18.36 7.62 -1.74
CA THR A 53 -18.89 8.20 -2.99
C THR A 53 -18.05 9.33 -3.57
N SER A 54 -17.11 9.91 -2.80
CA SER A 54 -16.16 10.90 -3.31
C SER A 54 -15.01 10.28 -4.10
N LEU A 55 -14.78 8.97 -3.92
CA LEU A 55 -13.72 8.22 -4.60
C LEU A 55 -14.22 7.57 -5.90
N THR A 56 -15.53 7.49 -6.09
CA THR A 56 -16.10 7.10 -7.38
C THR A 56 -16.03 8.31 -8.32
N PRO A 57 -15.19 8.29 -9.36
CA PRO A 57 -15.21 9.34 -10.36
C PRO A 57 -16.62 9.35 -10.96
N HIS A 58 -17.32 10.46 -10.75
CA HIS A 58 -18.73 10.68 -11.03
C HIS A 58 -19.31 9.74 -12.09
N SER A 59 -20.28 8.90 -11.69
CA SER A 59 -21.24 8.31 -12.63
C SER A 59 -21.79 9.47 -13.45
N ASN A 60 -21.43 9.53 -14.74
CA ASN A 60 -21.76 10.58 -15.70
C ASN A 60 -22.15 11.95 -15.09
N PRO A 61 -21.24 12.94 -15.02
CA PRO A 61 -21.55 14.27 -14.45
C PRO A 61 -22.66 15.00 -15.21
N ASN A 62 -22.93 14.57 -16.45
CA ASN A 62 -24.16 14.87 -17.15
C ASN A 62 -25.09 13.69 -16.84
N GLY A 63 -26.14 13.88 -16.05
CA GLY A 63 -27.08 12.80 -15.70
C GLY A 63 -27.68 12.07 -16.92
N GLY A 64 -28.71 11.28 -16.70
CA GLY A 64 -29.44 10.62 -17.79
C GLY A 64 -29.77 11.61 -18.93
N PRO A 65 -29.88 11.14 -20.19
CA PRO A 65 -30.25 11.98 -21.31
C PRO A 65 -31.48 12.84 -20.95
N PRO A 66 -31.48 14.15 -21.27
CA PRO A 66 -32.60 15.01 -20.94
C PRO A 66 -33.89 14.49 -21.58
N GLU A 67 -34.95 14.36 -20.79
CA GLU A 67 -36.22 13.80 -21.25
C GLU A 67 -36.90 14.67 -22.32
N ILE A 68 -36.76 15.99 -22.21
CA ILE A 68 -37.38 16.95 -23.13
C ILE A 68 -36.30 17.83 -23.75
N VAL A 69 -36.19 17.76 -25.08
CA VAL A 69 -35.37 18.67 -25.87
C VAL A 69 -36.28 19.76 -26.42
N GLN A 70 -36.15 20.98 -25.90
CA GLN A 70 -37.05 22.10 -26.22
C GLN A 70 -36.73 22.79 -27.56
N ASN A 71 -35.55 22.56 -28.12
CA ASN A 71 -35.04 23.26 -29.31
C ASN A 71 -35.13 22.42 -30.60
N VAL A 72 -36.11 21.54 -30.72
CA VAL A 72 -36.29 20.68 -31.90
C VAL A 72 -36.91 21.49 -33.04
N GLN A 73 -36.14 21.73 -34.10
CA GLN A 73 -36.61 22.33 -35.35
C GLN A 73 -37.47 21.31 -36.12
N GLY A 74 -38.43 21.76 -36.92
CA GLY A 74 -39.36 20.89 -37.65
C GLY A 74 -38.65 19.87 -38.58
N SER A 75 -39.27 18.71 -38.79
CA SER A 75 -38.63 17.55 -39.45
C SER A 75 -38.20 17.78 -40.91
N SER A 76 -38.81 18.75 -41.59
CA SER A 76 -38.48 19.14 -42.96
C SER A 76 -37.60 20.39 -43.05
N ALA A 77 -37.23 20.98 -41.92
CA ALA A 77 -36.43 22.18 -41.89
C ALA A 77 -34.96 21.86 -42.18
N GLY A 78 -34.29 22.73 -42.94
CA GLY A 78 -32.89 22.52 -43.34
C GLY A 78 -31.89 22.58 -42.18
N ALA A 79 -30.67 22.10 -42.42
CA ALA A 79 -29.60 22.13 -41.43
C ALA A 79 -29.22 23.58 -41.05
N GLY A 80 -29.39 23.93 -39.78
CA GLY A 80 -28.92 25.20 -39.23
C GLY A 80 -27.41 25.21 -38.96
N SER A 81 -26.82 26.39 -38.77
CA SER A 81 -25.38 26.54 -38.49
C SER A 81 -24.93 25.91 -37.17
N GLY A 82 -25.85 25.75 -36.21
CA GLY A 82 -25.59 25.13 -34.91
C GLY A 82 -25.70 23.60 -34.90
N GLU A 83 -26.27 22.98 -35.93
CA GLU A 83 -26.60 21.55 -35.95
C GLU A 83 -25.35 20.67 -35.85
N PHE A 84 -24.25 21.11 -36.46
CA PHE A 84 -22.97 20.40 -36.38
C PHE A 84 -22.46 20.28 -34.92
N HIS A 85 -22.61 21.34 -34.12
CA HIS A 85 -22.16 21.31 -32.73
C HIS A 85 -23.09 20.47 -31.85
N VAL A 86 -24.39 20.47 -32.13
CA VAL A 86 -25.37 19.59 -31.47
C VAL A 86 -25.00 18.13 -31.71
N TYR A 87 -24.74 17.75 -32.97
CA TYR A 87 -24.29 16.41 -33.34
C TYR A 87 -22.96 16.02 -32.67
N LYS A 88 -21.96 16.92 -32.69
CA LYS A 88 -20.66 16.67 -32.08
C LYS A 88 -20.80 16.41 -30.57
N ALA A 89 -21.65 17.18 -29.89
CA ALA A 89 -21.92 17.00 -28.46
C ALA A 89 -22.70 15.70 -28.19
N SER A 90 -23.75 15.40 -28.96
CA SER A 90 -24.54 14.18 -28.79
C SER A 90 -23.73 12.92 -29.04
N ARG A 91 -22.94 12.88 -30.13
CA ARG A 91 -22.04 11.77 -30.45
C ARG A 91 -21.00 11.55 -29.35
N ARG A 92 -20.42 12.63 -28.80
CA ARG A 92 -19.45 12.52 -27.70
C ARG A 92 -20.09 11.90 -26.46
N ARG A 93 -21.28 12.38 -26.06
CA ARG A 93 -22.04 11.82 -24.94
C ARG A 93 -22.36 10.34 -25.16
N GLU A 94 -22.72 9.96 -26.38
CA GLU A 94 -23.06 8.57 -26.71
C GLU A 94 -21.84 7.65 -26.67
N TYR A 95 -20.68 8.10 -27.16
CA TYR A 95 -19.44 7.32 -27.04
C TYR A 95 -18.98 7.18 -25.59
N GLU A 96 -19.11 8.24 -24.79
CA GLU A 96 -18.83 8.18 -23.35
C GLU A 96 -19.78 7.19 -22.64
N ARG A 97 -21.07 7.17 -23.01
CA ARG A 97 -22.07 6.22 -22.48
C ARG A 97 -21.80 4.77 -22.85
N LEU A 98 -21.50 4.49 -24.13
CA LEU A 98 -21.17 3.14 -24.58
C LEU A 98 -19.90 2.65 -23.90
N ARG A 99 -18.87 3.51 -23.84
CA ARG A 99 -17.63 3.19 -23.17
C ARG A 99 -17.82 2.91 -21.67
N SER A 100 -18.64 3.69 -20.97
CA SER A 100 -18.89 3.44 -19.54
C SER A 100 -19.60 2.10 -19.33
N MET A 101 -20.59 1.79 -20.17
CA MET A 101 -21.28 0.49 -20.13
C MET A 101 -20.33 -0.67 -20.40
N ASP A 102 -19.49 -0.58 -21.42
CA ASP A 102 -18.51 -1.62 -21.75
C ASP A 102 -17.47 -1.79 -20.62
N GLU A 103 -17.00 -0.70 -20.01
CA GLU A 103 -16.08 -0.73 -18.88
C GLU A 103 -16.72 -1.33 -17.61
N GLU A 104 -18.01 -1.08 -17.37
CA GLU A 104 -18.77 -1.67 -16.26
C GLU A 104 -18.94 -3.18 -16.44
N VAL A 105 -19.37 -3.64 -17.62
CA VAL A 105 -19.49 -5.06 -17.95
C VAL A 105 -18.15 -5.77 -17.78
N ARG A 106 -17.07 -5.18 -18.32
CA ARG A 106 -15.74 -5.76 -18.20
C ARG A 106 -15.30 -5.91 -16.74
N LYS A 107 -15.55 -4.89 -15.91
CA LYS A 107 -15.23 -4.94 -14.47
C LYS A 107 -16.06 -5.98 -13.72
N GLU A 108 -17.33 -6.16 -14.08
CA GLU A 108 -18.20 -7.18 -13.49
C GLU A 108 -17.69 -8.59 -13.83
N GLU A 109 -17.35 -8.84 -15.10
CA GLU A 109 -16.80 -10.12 -15.54
C GLU A 109 -15.45 -10.43 -14.88
N GLU A 110 -14.52 -9.46 -14.88
CA GLU A 110 -13.22 -9.57 -14.21
C GLU A 110 -13.39 -9.80 -12.70
N GLY A 111 -14.30 -9.08 -12.06
CA GLY A 111 -14.62 -9.23 -10.64
C GLY A 111 -15.20 -10.61 -10.31
N ALA A 112 -16.15 -11.08 -11.10
CA ALA A 112 -16.75 -12.41 -10.92
C ALA A 112 -15.73 -13.54 -11.14
N ALA A 113 -14.83 -13.39 -12.12
CA ALA A 113 -13.74 -14.34 -12.35
C ALA A 113 -12.77 -14.36 -11.16
N TRP A 114 -12.37 -13.19 -10.67
CA TRP A 114 -11.48 -13.05 -9.52
C TRP A 114 -12.08 -13.65 -8.24
N GLU A 115 -13.36 -13.40 -7.96
CA GLU A 115 -14.03 -13.95 -6.79
C GLU A 115 -14.11 -15.48 -6.84
N ARG A 116 -14.38 -16.05 -8.03
CA ARG A 116 -14.37 -17.51 -8.23
C ARG A 116 -12.99 -18.09 -7.97
N GLU A 117 -11.94 -17.49 -8.53
CA GLU A 117 -10.57 -17.96 -8.34
C GLU A 117 -10.14 -17.85 -6.88
N LYS A 118 -10.42 -16.72 -6.23
CA LYS A 118 -10.14 -16.48 -4.81
C LYS A 118 -10.83 -17.53 -3.93
N ARG A 119 -12.10 -17.82 -4.19
CA ARG A 119 -12.86 -18.84 -3.47
C ARG A 119 -12.24 -20.23 -3.66
N GLU A 120 -11.90 -20.59 -4.89
CA GLU A 120 -11.29 -21.89 -5.18
C GLU A 120 -9.91 -22.04 -4.51
N ARG A 121 -9.09 -20.99 -4.52
CA ARG A 121 -7.80 -20.95 -3.81
C ARG A 121 -7.99 -21.13 -2.30
N GLU A 122 -8.96 -20.43 -1.73
CA GLU A 122 -9.28 -20.54 -0.30
C GLU A 122 -9.81 -21.93 0.06
N GLU A 123 -10.66 -22.55 -0.77
CA GLU A 123 -11.14 -23.91 -0.57
C GLU A 123 -9.98 -24.92 -0.61
N ARG A 124 -9.07 -24.83 -1.59
CA ARG A 124 -7.88 -25.70 -1.66
C ARG A 124 -7.00 -25.57 -0.41
N ASP A 125 -6.81 -24.36 0.09
CA ASP A 125 -6.02 -24.12 1.30
C ASP A 125 -6.74 -24.61 2.56
N ARG A 126 -8.05 -24.43 2.66
CA ARG A 126 -8.90 -25.02 3.72
C ARG A 126 -8.84 -26.55 3.71
N GLU A 127 -8.85 -27.19 2.54
CA GLU A 127 -8.73 -28.64 2.45
C GLU A 127 -7.34 -29.16 2.87
N LYS A 128 -6.27 -28.50 2.43
CA LYS A 128 -4.89 -28.84 2.84
C LYS A 128 -4.73 -28.69 4.35
N THR A 129 -5.21 -27.58 4.91
CA THR A 129 -5.14 -27.31 6.34
C THR A 129 -6.01 -28.29 7.14
N ARG A 130 -7.21 -28.66 6.66
CA ARG A 130 -8.06 -29.70 7.26
C ARG A 130 -7.36 -31.06 7.28
N LYS A 131 -6.85 -31.53 6.15
CA LYS A 131 -6.12 -32.82 6.03
C LYS A 131 -4.90 -32.84 6.98
N ASN A 132 -4.17 -31.73 7.07
CA ASN A 132 -3.02 -31.63 7.98
C ASN A 132 -3.42 -31.60 9.46
N ARG A 133 -4.52 -30.91 9.80
CA ARG A 133 -5.10 -30.91 11.15
C ARG A 133 -5.56 -32.31 11.56
N GLU A 134 -6.28 -33.01 10.69
CA GLU A 134 -6.71 -34.40 10.92
C GLU A 134 -5.53 -35.34 11.11
N LYS A 135 -4.46 -35.22 10.31
CA LYS A 135 -3.22 -36.00 10.50
C LYS A 135 -2.58 -35.73 11.86
N ARG A 136 -2.51 -34.47 12.30
CA ARG A 136 -1.97 -34.08 13.60
C ARG A 136 -2.83 -34.60 14.75
N GLU A 137 -4.15 -34.51 14.64
CA GLU A 137 -5.06 -35.05 15.65
C GLU A 137 -4.98 -36.58 15.74
N ARG A 138 -4.92 -37.28 14.61
CA ARG A 138 -4.74 -38.74 14.58
C ARG A 138 -3.43 -39.14 15.27
N LEU A 139 -2.34 -38.42 15.01
CA LEU A 139 -1.06 -38.65 15.69
C LEU A 139 -1.15 -38.32 17.19
N LYS A 140 -1.85 -37.25 17.58
CA LYS A 140 -2.08 -36.89 18.99
C LYS A 140 -2.92 -37.94 19.70
N ARG A 141 -3.99 -38.47 19.09
CA ARG A 141 -4.81 -39.57 19.66
C ARG A 141 -3.98 -40.84 19.83
N LYS A 142 -3.15 -41.20 18.83
CA LYS A 142 -2.23 -42.37 18.94
C LYS A 142 -1.15 -42.18 20.01
N ARG A 143 -0.61 -40.98 20.19
CA ARG A 143 0.41 -40.67 21.22
C ARG A 143 -0.19 -40.49 22.61
N GLY A 144 -1.40 -39.93 22.72
CA GLY A 144 -2.15 -39.75 23.96
C GLY A 144 -2.78 -41.05 24.48
N GLY A 145 -3.09 -42.00 23.60
CA GLY A 145 -3.51 -43.35 24.01
C GLY A 145 -2.41 -44.17 24.70
N ASN A 146 -1.15 -43.73 24.62
CA ASN A 146 0.00 -44.39 25.28
C ASN A 146 0.55 -43.58 26.46
N LYS A 147 -0.11 -42.48 26.86
CA LYS A 147 0.34 -41.64 27.98
C LYS A 147 -0.86 -40.99 28.67
N GLY A 148 -1.40 -41.69 29.67
CA GLY A 148 -2.45 -41.21 30.58
C GLY A 148 -3.58 -42.24 30.77
N SER A 149 -3.34 -43.40 31.38
CA SER A 149 -3.45 -43.51 32.85
C SER A 149 -2.53 -42.56 33.61
N GLU A 150 -3.15 -41.79 34.50
CA GLU A 150 -2.55 -40.97 35.55
C GLU A 150 -1.90 -39.65 35.11
N VAL A 151 -2.64 -38.55 35.31
CA VAL A 151 -2.12 -37.36 36.00
C VAL A 151 -3.26 -36.78 36.84
N LYS A 152 -3.20 -37.03 38.16
CA LYS A 152 -3.71 -36.13 39.18
C LYS A 152 -2.58 -35.16 39.58
N GLU A 153 -3.00 -33.92 39.80
CA GLU A 153 -2.45 -32.88 40.69
C GLU A 153 -0.94 -32.68 40.93
N GLU A 154 -0.59 -31.40 40.77
CA GLU A 154 0.36 -30.57 41.53
C GLU A 154 1.88 -30.85 41.51
N GLY A 155 2.64 -29.75 41.43
CA GLY A 155 4.06 -29.73 41.78
C GLY A 155 4.92 -28.88 40.85
N ALA A 156 5.29 -27.70 41.33
CA ALA A 156 6.27 -26.79 40.75
C ALA A 156 7.62 -27.46 40.41
N VAL A 157 8.35 -26.92 39.43
CA VAL A 157 9.74 -26.42 39.56
C VAL A 157 10.32 -26.05 38.17
N LYS A 158 11.14 -25.00 38.22
CA LYS A 158 11.76 -24.20 37.17
C LYS A 158 12.61 -24.98 36.15
N GLY A 159 12.52 -24.50 34.90
CA GLY A 159 13.68 -24.05 34.11
C GLY A 159 14.75 -25.06 33.69
N GLY A 160 14.67 -25.54 32.45
CA GLY A 160 15.75 -26.26 31.78
C GLY A 160 15.83 -25.88 30.30
N LYS A 161 16.82 -25.04 29.95
CA LYS A 161 17.17 -24.62 28.58
C LYS A 161 17.59 -25.85 27.76
N VAL A 162 16.91 -26.12 26.64
CA VAL A 162 17.42 -27.04 25.61
C VAL A 162 17.93 -26.24 24.42
N LYS A 163 19.27 -26.19 24.32
CA LYS A 163 20.03 -25.65 23.20
C LYS A 163 19.69 -26.41 21.91
N ALA A 164 19.20 -25.71 20.89
CA ALA A 164 19.07 -26.26 19.54
C ALA A 164 20.47 -26.50 18.96
N LYS A 165 20.76 -27.75 18.63
CA LYS A 165 22.03 -28.21 18.05
C LYS A 165 21.93 -28.04 16.53
N VAL A 166 22.46 -26.94 15.99
CA VAL A 166 22.64 -26.75 14.54
C VAL A 166 23.85 -27.58 14.12
N LEU A 167 23.63 -28.51 13.19
CA LEU A 167 24.67 -29.38 12.63
C LEU A 167 25.43 -28.59 11.56
N VAL A 168 26.64 -28.15 11.89
CA VAL A 168 27.59 -27.55 10.95
C VAL A 168 28.26 -28.69 10.16
N ARG A 169 28.26 -28.58 8.83
CA ARG A 169 29.08 -29.43 7.94
C ARG A 169 30.39 -28.69 7.67
N GLU A 170 31.48 -29.37 7.98
CA GLU A 170 32.86 -28.88 8.00
C GLU A 170 33.57 -29.05 6.64
N GLY A 171 34.55 -28.18 6.40
CA GLY A 171 35.50 -28.11 5.29
C GLY A 171 35.92 -26.64 5.15
N GLY A 172 36.90 -26.13 5.89
CA GLY A 172 38.36 -26.35 5.70
C GLY A 172 38.78 -25.58 4.45
N GLU A 173 39.62 -24.54 4.42
CA GLU A 173 40.98 -24.31 4.95
C GLU A 173 41.19 -22.76 4.87
N GLY A 174 41.70 -21.99 5.83
CA GLY A 174 43.09 -21.95 6.30
C GLY A 174 43.68 -20.53 6.13
N LEU A 175 44.48 -20.08 7.11
CA LEU A 175 45.41 -18.93 7.12
C LEU A 175 44.91 -17.62 7.77
N GLY A 176 45.50 -17.34 8.94
CA GLY A 176 45.30 -16.14 9.74
C GLY A 176 46.33 -15.05 9.51
N GLY A 177 46.23 -14.01 10.32
CA GLY A 177 47.20 -12.92 10.44
C GLY A 177 46.71 -11.89 11.46
N GLU A 178 47.63 -11.48 12.33
CA GLU A 178 47.42 -10.70 13.56
C GLU A 178 46.99 -9.24 13.36
N GLY A 179 46.59 -8.61 14.46
CA GLY A 179 45.82 -7.36 14.49
C GLY A 179 46.61 -6.05 14.43
N ASN A 180 45.87 -4.94 14.53
CA ASN A 180 46.26 -3.72 15.23
C ASN A 180 45.03 -2.82 15.43
N GLY A 181 44.97 -2.13 16.57
CA GLY A 181 43.86 -1.28 16.97
C GLY A 181 43.81 0.09 16.28
N GLY A 182 42.67 0.74 16.44
CA GLY A 182 42.41 2.12 16.01
C GLY A 182 40.93 2.45 16.18
N ASP A 183 40.56 2.95 17.37
CA ASP A 183 39.28 3.60 17.65
C ASP A 183 39.16 4.89 16.81
N GLU A 184 38.22 4.98 15.86
CA GLU A 184 37.66 6.26 15.40
C GLU A 184 36.17 6.13 14.99
N GLU A 185 35.41 7.16 15.34
CA GLU A 185 33.96 7.42 15.25
C GLU A 185 33.10 6.65 14.22
N MET A 186 32.01 6.06 14.73
CA MET A 186 30.86 5.57 13.95
C MET A 186 30.03 6.73 13.38
N GLY A 187 30.31 7.12 12.14
CA GLY A 187 29.35 7.82 11.29
C GLY A 187 28.25 6.86 10.83
N THR A 188 27.02 7.05 11.32
CA THR A 188 25.86 6.26 10.89
C THR A 188 25.55 6.52 9.41
N VAL A 189 25.95 5.60 8.54
CA VAL A 189 25.53 5.55 7.14
C VAL A 189 24.05 5.20 7.10
N VAL A 190 23.21 6.15 6.69
CA VAL A 190 21.79 5.91 6.44
C VAL A 190 21.69 5.18 5.11
N GLU A 191 21.59 3.86 5.14
CA GLU A 191 21.25 3.08 3.96
C GLU A 191 19.82 3.40 3.51
N GLU A 192 19.68 3.71 2.22
CA GLU A 192 18.38 3.85 1.56
C GLU A 192 17.74 2.46 1.45
N GLU A 193 16.76 2.18 2.30
CA GLU A 193 15.92 0.99 2.15
C GLU A 193 15.11 1.11 0.84
N LYS A 194 15.59 0.48 -0.22
CA LYS A 194 14.81 0.24 -1.44
C LYS A 194 13.58 -0.60 -1.06
N GLY A 195 12.40 -0.04 -1.32
CA GLY A 195 11.13 -0.73 -1.10
C GLY A 195 11.05 -2.07 -1.82
N VAL A 196 10.26 -2.98 -1.25
CA VAL A 196 10.05 -4.33 -1.76
C VAL A 196 9.51 -4.28 -3.18
N ILE A 197 10.26 -4.84 -4.13
CA ILE A 197 9.83 -5.08 -5.50
C ILE A 197 9.14 -6.45 -5.51
N ILE A 198 7.82 -6.45 -5.66
CA ILE A 198 7.04 -7.67 -5.88
C ILE A 198 7.06 -7.94 -7.38
N HIS A 199 7.64 -9.06 -7.78
CA HIS A 199 7.54 -9.56 -9.14
C HIS A 199 6.29 -10.45 -9.22
N ASP A 200 5.39 -10.10 -10.14
CA ASP A 200 4.22 -10.91 -10.49
C ASP A 200 4.69 -12.07 -11.38
N ASP A 201 4.72 -13.29 -10.83
CA ASP A 201 4.74 -14.56 -11.57
C ASP A 201 3.31 -15.11 -11.69
#